data_AF-A0A543ADG3-F1
#
_entry.id   AF-A0A543ADG3-F1
#
_cell.length_a   1.000
_cell.length_b   1.000
_cell.length_c   1.000
_cell.angle_alpha   90.00
_cell.angle_beta   90.00
_cell.angle_gamma   90.00
#
_symmetry.space_group_name_H-M   'P 1'
#
loop_
_entity.id
_entity.type
_entity.pdbx_description
1 polymer ?
#
loop_
_entity_poly.entity_id
_entity_poly.type
_entity_poly.pdbx_seq_one_letter_code
_entity_poly.pdbx_strand_id
1 'polypeptide(L)'
;MAEWLAGGGPEHWVVETSGSTGSPKRVILSREAMKASAAASARRLGASGQWLLTLPDSYVAGANVIARSLLAGHEPVIADAHESFAKAAAAMAPGPRFVSLVPTQLHRILEAGGDDLAALAGFHTLLLGGGPIDPSLRARAAAGGIEIVATYGSAETCGGCVYDAMPLDGVGIAIGTDGRVRITGPTLFDGYQDDPEQTANALVDGWFLTSDAGTLDDDGRLKILGRIDDMVITGGVKVPAALVARRLREHPAVAAAEALGAPDEEWGQRLVAFVVGDLDAAGARDWVAAEHPRSWAPRQIVTLDEIPLLGNGKPDRRAMLALATGAEEPR
;
A
#
# COMPACT_ATOMS: atom_id res chain seq x y z
N MET A 1 -4.29 -20.54 -14.10
CA MET A 1 -2.97 -19.89 -13.96
C MET A 1 -1.80 -20.84 -14.20
N ALA A 2 -1.80 -22.08 -13.67
CA ALA A 2 -0.73 -23.06 -13.89
C ALA A 2 -0.37 -23.26 -15.37
N GLU A 3 -1.36 -23.54 -16.22
CA GLU A 3 -1.20 -23.67 -17.67
C GLU A 3 -0.58 -22.41 -18.29
N TRP A 4 -1.05 -21.22 -17.86
CA TRP A 4 -0.54 -19.94 -18.33
C TRP A 4 0.94 -19.75 -17.99
N LEU A 5 1.37 -20.03 -16.75
CA LEU A 5 2.78 -19.93 -16.34
C LEU A 5 3.69 -20.90 -17.10
N ALA A 6 3.17 -22.05 -17.50
CA ALA A 6 3.86 -23.06 -18.31
C ALA A 6 3.95 -22.71 -19.80
N GLY A 7 3.38 -21.59 -20.23
CA GLY A 7 3.41 -21.11 -21.62
C GLY A 7 2.18 -21.44 -22.46
N GLY A 8 1.16 -22.08 -21.87
CA GLY A 8 -0.15 -22.27 -22.50
C GLY A 8 -1.10 -21.09 -22.27
N GLY A 9 -2.34 -21.22 -22.73
CA GLY A 9 -3.40 -20.22 -22.51
C GLY A 9 -3.17 -18.86 -23.19
N PRO A 10 -3.77 -17.77 -22.66
CA PRO A 10 -3.67 -16.44 -23.26
C PRO A 10 -2.25 -15.87 -23.23
N GLU A 11 -2.00 -14.84 -24.04
CA GLU A 11 -0.67 -14.20 -24.12
C GLU A 11 -0.28 -13.54 -22.79
N HIS A 12 -1.20 -12.78 -22.20
CA HIS A 12 -0.98 -12.01 -20.97
C HIS A 12 -2.02 -12.33 -19.91
N TRP A 13 -1.70 -12.01 -18.66
CA TRP A 13 -2.63 -12.06 -17.54
C TRP A 13 -3.10 -10.65 -17.19
N VAL A 14 -4.41 -10.45 -17.08
CA VAL A 14 -4.98 -9.13 -16.78
C VAL A 14 -5.52 -9.11 -15.37
N VAL A 15 -5.11 -8.12 -14.59
CA VAL A 15 -5.67 -7.85 -13.25
C VAL A 15 -6.34 -6.48 -13.23
N GLU A 16 -7.44 -6.39 -12.50
CA GLU A 16 -8.09 -5.10 -12.26
C GLU A 16 -7.47 -4.41 -11.04
N THR A 17 -7.42 -3.09 -11.08
CA THR A 17 -7.01 -2.26 -9.94
C THR A 17 -8.22 -1.60 -9.31
N SER A 18 -8.20 -1.41 -8.00
CA SER A 18 -9.16 -0.54 -7.32
C SER A 18 -8.83 0.92 -7.68
N GLY A 19 -9.31 1.39 -8.83
CA GLY A 19 -9.04 2.75 -9.31
C GLY A 19 -9.44 3.82 -8.27
N SER A 20 -8.55 4.77 -8.00
CA SER A 20 -8.88 5.97 -7.20
C SER A 20 -9.69 7.01 -7.97
N THR A 21 -9.78 6.87 -9.31
CA THR A 21 -10.33 7.87 -10.25
C THR A 21 -11.69 7.49 -10.86
N GLY A 22 -12.33 6.40 -10.42
CA GLY A 22 -13.71 6.04 -10.80
C GLY A 22 -13.88 4.84 -11.75
N SER A 23 -12.88 4.53 -12.59
CA SER A 23 -12.86 3.31 -13.42
C SER A 23 -11.69 2.39 -13.03
N PRO A 24 -11.90 1.09 -12.82
CA PRO A 24 -10.81 0.13 -12.58
C PRO A 24 -9.84 0.11 -13.77
N LYS A 25 -8.54 0.29 -13.52
CA LYS A 25 -7.53 0.08 -14.58
C LYS A 25 -7.31 -1.41 -14.77
N ARG A 26 -7.18 -1.84 -16.02
CA ARG A 26 -6.86 -3.22 -16.38
C ARG A 26 -5.38 -3.32 -16.74
N VAL A 27 -4.60 -3.97 -15.89
CA VAL A 27 -3.13 -4.03 -15.96
C VAL A 27 -2.73 -5.34 -16.63
N ILE A 28 -1.96 -5.26 -17.72
CA ILE A 28 -1.46 -6.40 -18.48
C ILE A 28 -0.13 -6.87 -17.89
N LEU A 29 -0.08 -8.12 -17.41
CA LEU A 29 1.11 -8.74 -16.84
C LEU A 29 1.63 -9.83 -17.78
N SER A 30 2.91 -9.77 -18.13
CA SER A 30 3.59 -10.86 -18.83
C SER A 30 3.89 -12.02 -17.88
N ARG A 31 4.03 -13.22 -18.47
CA ARG A 31 4.53 -14.42 -17.77
C ARG A 31 5.89 -14.16 -17.14
N GLU A 32 6.77 -13.49 -17.89
CA GLU A 32 8.14 -13.22 -17.45
C GLU A 32 8.16 -12.26 -16.27
N ALA A 33 7.32 -11.22 -16.26
CA ALA A 33 7.20 -10.34 -15.09
C ALA A 33 6.68 -11.04 -13.84
N MET A 34 5.68 -11.92 -14.00
CA MET A 34 5.16 -12.71 -12.88
C MET A 34 6.22 -13.69 -12.33
N LYS A 35 6.96 -14.38 -13.22
CA LYS A 35 8.06 -15.28 -12.83
C LYS A 35 9.20 -14.52 -12.18
N ALA A 36 9.56 -13.34 -12.70
CA ALA A 36 10.59 -12.49 -12.12
C ALA A 36 10.21 -12.02 -10.71
N SER A 37 8.96 -11.58 -10.50
CA SER A 37 8.44 -11.20 -9.19
C SER A 37 8.50 -12.35 -8.19
N ALA A 38 8.04 -13.56 -8.60
CA ALA A 38 8.09 -14.74 -7.75
C ALA A 38 9.52 -15.16 -7.39
N ALA A 39 10.44 -15.18 -8.36
CA ALA A 39 11.82 -15.55 -8.15
C ALA A 39 12.58 -14.54 -7.25
N ALA A 40 12.35 -13.25 -7.46
CA ALA A 40 12.97 -12.20 -6.65
C ALA A 40 12.43 -12.21 -5.20
N SER A 41 11.13 -12.48 -5.02
CA SER A 41 10.52 -12.70 -3.71
C SER A 41 11.16 -13.90 -2.99
N ALA A 42 11.25 -15.06 -3.64
CA ALA A 42 11.85 -16.25 -3.04
C ALA A 42 13.33 -16.04 -2.63
N ARG A 43 14.12 -15.34 -3.46
CA ARG A 43 15.51 -14.99 -3.11
C ARG A 43 15.58 -14.08 -1.90
N ARG A 44 14.76 -13.03 -1.83
CA ARG A 44 14.70 -12.10 -0.69
C ARG A 44 14.27 -12.82 0.59
N LEU A 45 13.31 -13.72 0.50
CA LEU A 45 12.79 -14.48 1.63
C LEU A 45 13.71 -15.65 2.03
N GLY A 46 14.70 -16.00 1.20
CA GLY A 46 15.62 -17.12 1.45
C GLY A 46 14.99 -18.51 1.28
N ALA A 47 13.74 -18.59 0.82
CA ALA A 47 13.02 -19.84 0.62
C ALA A 47 11.85 -19.68 -0.39
N SER A 48 11.42 -20.81 -0.95
CA SER A 48 10.18 -20.96 -1.72
C SER A 48 9.38 -22.14 -1.17
N GLY A 49 8.07 -22.14 -1.36
CA GLY A 49 7.20 -23.21 -0.84
C GLY A 49 5.74 -22.93 -1.11
N GLN A 50 4.87 -23.60 -0.37
CA GLN A 50 3.42 -23.49 -0.57
C GLN A 50 2.88 -22.20 0.05
N TRP A 51 1.92 -21.57 -0.63
CA TRP A 51 1.26 -20.37 -0.14
C TRP A 51 -0.20 -20.61 0.25
N LEU A 52 -0.64 -19.90 1.28
CA LEU A 52 -2.04 -19.80 1.68
C LEU A 52 -2.67 -18.55 1.02
N LEU A 53 -3.73 -18.75 0.25
CA LEU A 53 -4.52 -17.71 -0.40
C LEU A 53 -5.63 -17.22 0.54
N THR A 54 -5.47 -15.99 1.01
CA THR A 54 -6.38 -15.26 1.92
C THR A 54 -6.89 -13.95 1.32
N LEU A 55 -6.55 -13.70 0.05
CA LEU A 55 -6.81 -12.46 -0.69
C LEU A 55 -7.54 -12.81 -1.99
N PRO A 56 -8.41 -11.92 -2.51
CA PRO A 56 -9.08 -12.19 -3.78
C PRO A 56 -8.06 -12.40 -4.91
N ASP A 57 -8.28 -13.43 -5.70
CA ASP A 57 -7.42 -13.86 -6.81
C ASP A 57 -7.55 -12.97 -8.07
N SER A 58 -8.60 -12.17 -8.14
CA SER A 58 -8.82 -11.16 -9.18
C SER A 58 -7.86 -9.97 -9.09
N TYR A 59 -7.27 -9.72 -7.91
CA TYR A 59 -6.26 -8.69 -7.70
C TYR A 59 -4.84 -9.27 -7.75
N VAL A 60 -3.87 -8.41 -8.07
CA VAL A 60 -2.45 -8.82 -8.16
C VAL A 60 -1.91 -9.49 -6.90
N ALA A 61 -2.47 -9.16 -5.73
CA ALA A 61 -2.03 -9.72 -4.46
C ALA A 61 -2.38 -11.22 -4.34
N GLY A 62 -3.63 -11.60 -4.64
CA GLY A 62 -4.04 -13.00 -4.69
C GLY A 62 -3.43 -13.74 -5.88
N ALA A 63 -3.39 -13.10 -7.06
CA ALA A 63 -2.76 -13.67 -8.25
C ALA A 63 -1.28 -14.06 -8.01
N ASN A 64 -0.51 -13.23 -7.28
CA ASN A 64 0.87 -13.55 -6.93
C ASN A 64 1.00 -14.70 -5.92
N VAL A 65 0.07 -14.80 -4.97
CA VAL A 65 0.05 -15.92 -4.03
C VAL A 65 -0.09 -17.23 -4.79
N ILE A 66 -1.01 -17.29 -5.75
CA ILE A 66 -1.19 -18.45 -6.63
C ILE A 66 0.07 -18.69 -7.45
N ALA A 67 0.60 -17.66 -8.12
CA ALA A 67 1.77 -17.80 -8.98
C ALA A 67 3.01 -18.30 -8.22
N ARG A 68 3.30 -17.77 -7.03
CA ARG A 68 4.46 -18.17 -6.21
C ARG A 68 4.33 -19.60 -5.73
N SER A 69 3.14 -20.03 -5.32
CA SER A 69 2.90 -21.42 -4.91
C SER A 69 3.13 -22.38 -6.08
N LEU A 70 2.53 -22.09 -7.23
CA LEU A 70 2.63 -22.94 -8.42
C LEU A 70 4.06 -23.01 -8.96
N LEU A 71 4.79 -21.89 -8.98
CA LEU A 71 6.20 -21.85 -9.39
C LEU A 71 7.13 -22.56 -8.39
N ALA A 72 6.72 -22.68 -7.13
CA ALA A 72 7.39 -23.53 -6.14
C ALA A 72 6.98 -25.02 -6.24
N GLY A 73 6.09 -25.38 -7.16
CA GLY A 73 5.63 -26.76 -7.37
C GLY A 73 4.48 -27.20 -6.46
N HIS A 74 3.76 -26.26 -5.85
CA HIS A 74 2.65 -26.55 -4.93
C HIS A 74 1.34 -25.89 -5.38
N GLU A 75 0.24 -26.63 -5.32
CA GLU A 75 -1.10 -26.02 -5.36
C GLU A 75 -1.29 -25.14 -4.12
N PRO A 76 -1.77 -23.88 -4.26
CA PRO A 76 -2.04 -23.03 -3.11
C PRO A 76 -3.21 -23.60 -2.29
N VAL A 77 -3.16 -23.44 -0.97
CA VAL A 77 -4.33 -23.70 -0.11
C VAL A 77 -5.22 -22.46 -0.11
N ILE A 78 -6.53 -22.63 -0.28
CA ILE A 78 -7.50 -21.52 -0.29
C ILE A 78 -8.12 -21.41 1.10
N ALA A 79 -7.86 -20.31 1.82
CA ALA A 79 -8.31 -20.15 3.19
C ALA A 79 -9.84 -20.27 3.35
N ASP A 80 -10.60 -19.66 2.42
CA ASP A 80 -12.07 -19.65 2.44
C ASP A 80 -12.70 -21.03 2.20
N ALA A 81 -11.92 -22.03 1.78
CA ALA A 81 -12.37 -23.42 1.68
C ALA A 81 -12.34 -24.17 3.03
N HIS A 82 -11.93 -23.50 4.11
CA HIS A 82 -11.81 -24.08 5.45
C HIS A 82 -12.56 -23.24 6.49
N GLU A 83 -12.93 -23.87 7.60
CA GLU A 83 -13.69 -23.23 8.69
C GLU A 83 -12.91 -22.14 9.44
N SER A 84 -11.57 -22.18 9.38
CA SER A 84 -10.68 -21.24 10.06
C SER A 84 -9.31 -21.18 9.39
N PHE A 85 -8.55 -20.13 9.72
CA PHE A 85 -7.17 -19.97 9.24
C PHE A 85 -6.30 -21.13 9.72
N ALA A 86 -6.44 -21.56 10.97
CA ALA A 86 -5.70 -22.70 11.53
C ALA A 86 -5.98 -24.01 10.76
N LYS A 87 -7.23 -24.27 10.38
CA LYS A 87 -7.58 -25.46 9.58
C LYS A 87 -7.00 -25.39 8.17
N ALA A 88 -6.99 -24.22 7.55
CA ALA A 88 -6.34 -24.04 6.25
C ALA A 88 -4.82 -24.24 6.35
N ALA A 89 -4.17 -23.64 7.36
CA ALA A 89 -2.74 -23.79 7.59
C ALA A 89 -2.33 -25.25 7.89
N ALA A 90 -3.20 -26.02 8.55
CA ALA A 90 -3.00 -27.45 8.82
C ALA A 90 -3.15 -28.34 7.57
N ALA A 91 -3.87 -27.88 6.54
CA ALA A 91 -4.00 -28.60 5.27
C ALA A 91 -2.80 -28.40 4.33
N MET A 92 -1.89 -27.47 4.67
CA MET A 92 -0.68 -27.22 3.90
C MET A 92 0.34 -28.36 4.06
N ALA A 93 1.10 -28.63 3.00
CA ALA A 93 2.19 -29.57 3.00
C ALA A 93 3.32 -29.16 3.97
N PRO A 94 4.11 -30.12 4.48
CA PRO A 94 5.32 -29.83 5.25
C PRO A 94 6.33 -29.01 4.43
N GLY A 95 7.03 -28.07 5.09
CA GLY A 95 8.06 -27.23 4.49
C GLY A 95 7.85 -25.73 4.78
N PRO A 96 8.60 -24.84 4.11
CA PRO A 96 8.38 -23.41 4.17
C PRO A 96 6.97 -23.05 3.69
N ARG A 97 6.18 -22.40 4.56
CA ARG A 97 4.80 -21.97 4.28
C ARG A 97 4.74 -20.45 4.31
N PHE A 98 4.00 -19.88 3.37
CA PHE A 98 3.92 -18.43 3.19
C PHE A 98 2.47 -17.97 3.14
N VAL A 99 2.24 -16.75 3.58
CA VAL A 99 0.92 -16.10 3.51
C VAL A 99 1.11 -14.61 3.23
N SER A 100 0.18 -14.01 2.50
CA SER A 100 0.08 -12.55 2.38
C SER A 100 -1.17 -12.08 3.11
N LEU A 101 -1.07 -11.02 3.92
CA LEU A 101 -2.23 -10.41 4.57
C LEU A 101 -2.24 -8.89 4.34
N VAL A 102 -3.40 -8.28 4.56
CA VAL A 102 -3.51 -6.84 4.80
C VAL A 102 -3.46 -6.55 6.32
N PRO A 103 -3.10 -5.32 6.75
CA PRO A 103 -3.00 -4.96 8.17
C PRO A 103 -4.24 -5.33 9.00
N THR A 104 -5.44 -5.11 8.46
CA THR A 104 -6.70 -5.41 9.17
C THR A 104 -6.90 -6.90 9.43
N GLN A 105 -6.46 -7.78 8.53
CA GLN A 105 -6.49 -9.24 8.77
C GLN A 105 -5.53 -9.64 9.88
N LEU A 106 -4.31 -9.09 9.87
CA LEU A 106 -3.32 -9.36 10.92
C LEU A 106 -3.79 -8.87 12.29
N HIS A 107 -4.38 -7.66 12.36
CA HIS A 107 -4.98 -7.14 13.59
C HIS A 107 -6.00 -8.11 14.18
N ARG A 108 -6.94 -8.61 13.36
CA ARG A 108 -7.97 -9.56 13.80
C ARG A 108 -7.39 -10.85 14.36
N ILE A 109 -6.37 -11.41 13.70
CA ILE A 109 -5.71 -12.65 14.18
C ILE A 109 -4.99 -12.40 15.51
N LEU A 110 -4.28 -11.28 15.64
CA LEU A 110 -3.58 -10.93 16.88
C LEU A 110 -4.52 -10.62 18.04
N GLU A 111 -5.69 -10.04 17.77
CA GLU A 111 -6.71 -9.75 18.78
C GLU A 111 -7.47 -10.99 19.22
N ALA A 112 -7.84 -11.87 18.27
CA ALA A 112 -8.53 -13.12 18.59
C ALA A 112 -7.63 -14.11 19.32
N GLY A 113 -6.33 -14.15 18.99
CA GLY A 113 -5.38 -15.10 19.57
C GLY A 113 -5.71 -16.55 19.20
N GLY A 114 -5.38 -17.49 20.10
CA GLY A 114 -5.76 -18.89 19.97
C GLY A 114 -5.08 -19.63 18.80
N ASP A 115 -5.80 -20.59 18.23
CA ASP A 115 -5.27 -21.52 17.21
C ASP A 115 -4.84 -20.81 15.92
N ASP A 116 -5.55 -19.75 15.50
CA ASP A 116 -5.20 -18.99 14.29
C ASP A 116 -3.87 -18.23 14.46
N LEU A 117 -3.65 -17.65 15.65
CA LEU A 117 -2.38 -17.00 15.98
C LEU A 117 -1.24 -18.03 16.05
N ALA A 118 -1.47 -19.17 16.71
CA ALA A 118 -0.50 -20.25 16.78
C ALA A 118 -0.14 -20.82 15.39
N ALA A 119 -1.15 -20.95 14.52
CA ALA A 119 -0.95 -21.37 13.14
C ALA A 119 -0.13 -20.35 12.34
N LEU A 120 -0.44 -19.05 12.47
CA LEU A 120 0.28 -17.97 11.79
C LEU A 120 1.76 -17.90 12.22
N ALA A 121 2.05 -18.09 13.51
CA ALA A 121 3.42 -18.15 14.01
C ALA A 121 4.23 -19.34 13.44
N GLY A 122 3.56 -20.35 12.88
CA GLY A 122 4.20 -21.48 12.21
C GLY A 122 4.53 -21.25 10.73
N PHE A 123 4.21 -20.09 10.16
CA PHE A 123 4.59 -19.74 8.78
C PHE A 123 6.06 -19.31 8.73
N HIS A 124 6.73 -19.61 7.62
CA HIS A 124 8.09 -19.14 7.37
C HIS A 124 8.13 -17.60 7.29
N THR A 125 7.18 -17.01 6.56
CA THR A 125 7.06 -15.56 6.44
C THR A 125 5.62 -15.14 6.16
N LEU A 126 5.20 -14.07 6.82
CA LEU A 126 4.04 -13.27 6.48
C LEU A 126 4.47 -12.06 5.65
N LEU A 127 4.02 -11.99 4.39
CA LEU A 127 4.07 -10.74 3.63
C LEU A 127 2.91 -9.83 4.06
N LEU A 128 3.21 -8.63 4.50
CA LEU A 128 2.21 -7.63 4.87
C LEU A 128 2.23 -6.50 3.83
N GLY A 129 1.12 -6.32 3.12
CA GLY A 129 1.00 -5.34 2.03
C GLY A 129 -0.33 -4.63 2.01
N GLY A 130 -0.53 -3.75 1.02
CA GLY A 130 -1.80 -3.04 0.82
C GLY A 130 -2.00 -1.81 1.71
N GLY A 131 -0.98 -1.39 2.46
CA GLY A 131 -1.03 -0.17 3.26
C GLY A 131 0.24 0.04 4.09
N PRO A 132 0.39 1.22 4.72
CA PRO A 132 1.46 1.44 5.68
C PRO A 132 1.34 0.44 6.83
N ILE A 133 2.48 -0.05 7.31
CA ILE A 133 2.52 -0.93 8.47
C ILE A 133 2.76 -0.07 9.70
N ASP A 134 1.80 -0.12 10.60
CA ASP A 134 1.91 0.51 11.90
C ASP A 134 3.05 -0.15 12.73
N PRO A 135 3.98 0.63 13.31
CA PRO A 135 5.06 0.08 14.13
C PRO A 135 4.59 -0.76 15.31
N SER A 136 3.45 -0.41 15.93
CA SER A 136 2.90 -1.16 17.05
C SER A 136 2.35 -2.52 16.59
N LEU A 137 1.72 -2.58 15.41
CA LEU A 137 1.28 -3.83 14.79
C LEU A 137 2.46 -4.77 14.53
N ARG A 138 3.55 -4.24 13.96
CA ARG A 138 4.78 -5.01 13.73
C ARG A 138 5.37 -5.53 15.05
N ALA A 139 5.45 -4.69 16.09
CA ALA A 139 5.97 -5.09 17.39
C ALA A 139 5.13 -6.20 18.05
N ARG A 140 3.79 -6.10 17.98
CA ARG A 140 2.87 -7.13 18.49
C ARG A 140 3.04 -8.46 17.76
N ALA A 141 3.17 -8.43 16.44
CA ALA A 141 3.37 -9.66 15.67
C ALA A 141 4.72 -10.32 15.98
N ALA A 142 5.79 -9.52 16.11
CA ALA A 142 7.11 -10.02 16.51
C ALA A 142 7.08 -10.67 17.91
N ALA A 143 6.34 -10.08 18.85
CA ALA A 143 6.13 -10.68 20.17
C ALA A 143 5.38 -12.03 20.11
N GLY A 144 4.56 -12.26 19.07
CA GLY A 144 3.92 -13.52 18.77
C GLY A 144 4.77 -14.51 17.95
N GLY A 145 6.04 -14.19 17.67
CA GLY A 145 6.94 -15.03 16.87
C GLY A 145 6.65 -15.02 15.38
N ILE A 146 5.91 -14.03 14.86
CA ILE A 146 5.55 -13.94 13.45
C ILE A 146 6.60 -13.12 12.71
N GLU A 147 7.23 -13.73 11.71
CA GLU A 147 8.16 -13.03 10.81
C GLU A 147 7.40 -12.24 9.75
N ILE A 148 7.45 -10.90 9.85
CA ILE A 148 6.77 -9.98 8.93
C ILE A 148 7.76 -9.33 7.99
N VAL A 149 7.46 -9.41 6.70
CA VAL A 149 8.10 -8.61 5.66
C VAL A 149 7.10 -7.61 5.10
N ALA A 150 7.41 -6.32 5.24
CA ALA A 150 6.62 -5.26 4.64
C ALA A 150 6.78 -5.29 3.14
N THR A 151 5.70 -5.08 2.39
CA THR A 151 5.76 -5.01 0.93
C THR A 151 5.19 -3.70 0.42
N TYR A 152 5.91 -3.08 -0.51
CA TYR A 152 5.43 -1.98 -1.34
C TYR A 152 5.50 -2.39 -2.81
N GLY A 153 4.45 -2.02 -3.55
CA GLY A 153 4.28 -2.32 -4.96
C GLY A 153 2.81 -2.20 -5.36
N SER A 154 2.51 -2.44 -6.63
CA SER A 154 1.18 -2.30 -7.21
C SER A 154 0.91 -3.42 -8.22
N ALA A 155 -0.21 -3.33 -8.94
CA ALA A 155 -0.47 -4.24 -10.06
C ALA A 155 0.61 -4.09 -11.14
N GLU A 156 0.99 -2.86 -11.43
CA GLU A 156 1.98 -2.47 -12.44
C GLU A 156 3.40 -3.01 -12.15
N THR A 157 3.65 -3.54 -10.95
CA THR A 157 4.93 -4.15 -10.56
C THR A 157 4.82 -5.64 -10.25
N CYS A 158 3.76 -6.31 -10.72
CA CYS A 158 3.46 -7.70 -10.36
C CYS A 158 3.47 -7.91 -8.83
N GLY A 159 2.81 -7.02 -8.09
CA GLY A 159 2.74 -7.07 -6.63
C GLY A 159 3.93 -6.38 -5.95
N GLY A 160 4.24 -6.76 -4.72
CA GLY A 160 5.33 -6.15 -3.95
C GLY A 160 6.68 -6.31 -4.64
N CYS A 161 7.35 -5.19 -4.91
CA CYS A 161 8.68 -5.10 -5.54
C CYS A 161 9.74 -4.45 -4.62
N VAL A 162 9.32 -3.94 -3.46
CA VAL A 162 10.18 -3.41 -2.39
C VAL A 162 9.80 -4.08 -1.08
N TYR A 163 10.73 -4.78 -0.45
CA TYR A 163 10.52 -5.53 0.80
C TYR A 163 11.31 -4.88 1.94
N ASP A 164 10.63 -4.53 3.02
CA ASP A 164 11.19 -3.79 4.17
C ASP A 164 12.05 -2.59 3.74
N ALA A 165 11.45 -1.74 2.90
CA ALA A 165 12.04 -0.55 2.28
C ALA A 165 13.19 -0.81 1.28
N MET A 166 13.57 -2.07 1.01
CA MET A 166 14.65 -2.39 0.07
C MET A 166 14.09 -3.00 -1.23
N PRO A 167 14.39 -2.46 -2.43
CA PRO A 167 13.98 -3.06 -3.70
C PRO A 167 14.43 -4.51 -3.83
N LEU A 168 13.61 -5.35 -4.45
CA LEU A 168 13.96 -6.74 -4.77
C LEU A 168 15.07 -6.81 -5.83
N ASP A 169 15.73 -7.95 -5.94
CA ASP A 169 16.80 -8.16 -6.92
C ASP A 169 16.33 -7.86 -8.36
N GLY A 170 17.05 -6.99 -9.05
CA GLY A 170 16.72 -6.55 -10.41
C GLY A 170 15.71 -5.42 -10.49
N VAL A 171 15.12 -4.98 -9.37
CA VAL A 171 14.25 -3.80 -9.30
C VAL A 171 15.09 -2.57 -9.02
N GLY A 172 14.99 -1.57 -9.89
CA GLY A 172 15.59 -0.25 -9.70
C GLY A 172 14.56 0.75 -9.19
N ILE A 173 14.97 1.59 -8.22
CA ILE A 173 14.15 2.67 -7.67
C ILE A 173 14.89 3.99 -7.87
N ALA A 174 14.17 5.01 -8.31
CA ALA A 174 14.67 6.38 -8.39
C ALA A 174 13.60 7.36 -7.93
N ILE A 175 14.02 8.53 -7.45
CA ILE A 175 13.12 9.63 -7.11
C ILE A 175 13.23 10.70 -8.20
N GLY A 176 12.13 11.01 -8.87
CA GLY A 176 12.04 12.08 -9.85
C GLY A 176 12.26 13.45 -9.21
N THR A 177 12.59 14.46 -10.03
CA THR A 177 12.73 15.85 -9.56
C THR A 177 11.44 16.42 -8.96
N ASP A 178 10.29 15.84 -9.33
CA ASP A 178 8.98 16.14 -8.77
C ASP A 178 8.72 15.45 -7.41
N GLY A 179 9.61 14.57 -6.96
CA GLY A 179 9.49 13.76 -5.74
C GLY A 179 8.82 12.39 -5.97
N ARG A 180 8.51 12.04 -7.22
CA ARG A 180 7.81 10.81 -7.61
C ARG A 180 8.72 9.59 -7.51
N VAL A 181 8.19 8.49 -7.00
CA VAL A 181 8.85 7.18 -7.06
C VAL A 181 8.76 6.65 -8.49
N ARG A 182 9.92 6.34 -9.08
CA ARG A 182 10.06 5.68 -10.37
C ARG A 182 10.59 4.27 -10.14
N ILE A 183 10.00 3.30 -10.82
CA ILE A 183 10.36 1.88 -10.68
C ILE A 183 10.76 1.33 -12.04
N THR A 184 11.84 0.57 -12.10
CA THR A 184 12.24 -0.20 -13.28
C THR A 184 12.60 -1.62 -12.89
N GLY A 185 12.66 -2.53 -13.86
CA GLY A 185 13.08 -3.90 -13.64
C GLY A 185 12.16 -4.92 -14.29
N PRO A 186 12.48 -6.21 -14.15
CA PRO A 186 11.80 -7.28 -14.85
C PRO A 186 10.39 -7.54 -14.31
N THR A 187 9.97 -6.90 -13.22
CA THR A 187 8.65 -7.08 -12.61
C THR A 187 7.60 -6.12 -13.15
N LEU A 188 7.96 -5.23 -14.09
CA LEU A 188 7.01 -4.28 -14.64
C LEU A 188 5.97 -4.96 -15.52
N PHE A 189 4.75 -4.43 -15.45
CA PHE A 189 3.67 -4.69 -16.39
C PHE A 189 4.00 -4.30 -17.84
N ASP A 190 3.23 -4.86 -18.77
CA ASP A 190 3.37 -4.59 -20.21
C ASP A 190 2.59 -3.34 -20.65
N GLY A 191 1.64 -2.87 -19.81
CA GLY A 191 0.81 -1.70 -20.07
C GLY A 191 -0.62 -1.85 -19.55
N TYR A 192 -1.45 -0.86 -19.88
CA TYR A 192 -2.88 -0.88 -19.59
C TYR A 192 -3.66 -1.39 -20.81
N GLN A 193 -4.59 -2.30 -20.57
CA GLN A 193 -5.40 -2.87 -21.63
C GLN A 193 -6.32 -1.81 -22.24
N ASP A 194 -6.30 -1.72 -23.57
CA ASP A 194 -7.10 -0.79 -24.38
C ASP A 194 -6.86 0.70 -24.04
N ASP A 195 -5.72 1.04 -23.39
CA ASP A 195 -5.35 2.40 -23.02
C ASP A 195 -3.84 2.68 -23.30
N PRO A 196 -3.46 2.84 -24.59
CA PRO A 196 -2.09 3.09 -24.98
C PRO A 196 -1.58 4.47 -24.54
N GLU A 197 -2.45 5.45 -24.38
CA GLU A 197 -2.09 6.79 -23.90
C GLU A 197 -1.67 6.75 -22.42
N GLN A 198 -2.47 6.12 -21.57
CA GLN A 198 -2.10 5.93 -20.16
C GLN A 198 -0.84 5.06 -20.03
N THR A 199 -0.67 4.08 -20.92
CA THR A 199 0.54 3.26 -20.95
C THR A 199 1.77 4.11 -21.26
N ALA A 200 1.73 4.93 -22.31
CA ALA A 200 2.83 5.82 -22.69
C ALA A 200 3.14 6.86 -21.61
N ASN A 201 2.12 7.34 -20.88
CA ASN A 201 2.30 8.27 -19.77
C ASN A 201 2.88 7.61 -18.51
N ALA A 202 2.59 6.32 -18.29
CA ALA A 202 3.06 5.59 -17.12
C ALA A 202 4.43 4.94 -17.34
N LEU A 203 4.74 4.45 -18.54
CA LEU A 203 6.01 3.81 -18.90
C LEU A 203 6.84 4.76 -19.77
N VAL A 204 7.81 5.43 -19.14
CA VAL A 204 8.67 6.44 -19.79
C VAL A 204 10.13 6.03 -19.66
N ASP A 205 10.80 5.84 -20.79
CA ASP A 205 12.21 5.44 -20.87
C ASP A 205 12.57 4.18 -20.06
N GLY A 206 11.67 3.19 -20.05
CA GLY A 206 11.83 1.94 -19.28
C GLY A 206 11.55 2.07 -17.78
N TRP A 207 11.02 3.22 -17.33
CA TRP A 207 10.59 3.45 -15.96
C TRP A 207 9.07 3.54 -15.87
N PHE A 208 8.51 2.80 -14.92
CA PHE A 208 7.17 3.04 -14.43
C PHE A 208 7.14 4.27 -13.51
N LEU A 209 6.42 5.30 -13.93
CA LEU A 209 6.11 6.49 -13.15
C LEU A 209 4.92 6.18 -12.24
N THR A 210 5.20 5.86 -10.98
CA THR A 210 4.14 5.67 -9.98
C THR A 210 3.43 6.99 -9.73
N SER A 211 2.29 6.96 -9.04
CA SER A 211 1.68 8.18 -8.50
C SER A 211 1.99 8.35 -7.00
N ASP A 212 3.08 7.74 -6.53
CA ASP A 212 3.51 7.84 -5.15
C ASP A 212 4.71 8.78 -5.04
N ALA A 213 4.74 9.58 -3.99
CA ALA A 213 5.88 10.39 -3.60
C ALA A 213 6.76 9.61 -2.61
N GLY A 214 8.07 9.77 -2.69
CA GLY A 214 9.00 9.03 -1.84
C GLY A 214 10.36 9.69 -1.71
N THR A 215 11.17 9.16 -0.79
CA THR A 215 12.58 9.48 -0.62
C THR A 215 13.40 8.20 -0.53
N LEU A 216 14.65 8.26 -0.98
CA LEU A 216 15.66 7.25 -0.68
C LEU A 216 16.61 7.82 0.38
N ASP A 217 16.98 7.00 1.36
CA ASP A 217 18.11 7.31 2.24
C ASP A 217 19.44 6.91 1.60
N ASP A 218 20.55 7.18 2.30
CA ASP A 218 21.92 6.93 1.82
C ASP A 218 22.20 5.43 1.58
N ASP A 219 21.42 4.55 2.23
CA ASP A 219 21.50 3.09 2.06
C ASP A 219 20.57 2.58 0.93
N GLY A 220 19.87 3.48 0.24
CA GLY A 220 18.93 3.16 -0.83
C GLY A 220 17.58 2.62 -0.34
N ARG A 221 17.22 2.84 0.92
CA ARG A 221 15.92 2.41 1.48
C ARG A 221 14.84 3.41 1.09
N LEU A 222 13.76 2.89 0.52
CA LEU A 222 12.61 3.65 0.07
C LEU A 222 11.66 3.97 1.23
N LYS A 223 11.40 5.24 1.43
CA LYS A 223 10.31 5.75 2.28
C LYS A 223 9.22 6.35 1.40
N ILE A 224 8.02 5.77 1.46
CA ILE A 224 6.84 6.33 0.80
C ILE A 224 6.27 7.47 1.65
N LEU A 225 6.08 8.62 1.01
CA LEU A 225 5.48 9.81 1.60
C LEU A 225 3.97 9.92 1.30
N GLY A 226 3.42 9.03 0.49
CA GLY A 226 2.02 9.05 0.10
C GLY A 226 1.87 9.30 -1.38
N ARG A 227 0.74 9.87 -1.78
CA ARG A 227 0.34 10.07 -3.18
C ARG A 227 0.79 11.44 -3.68
N ILE A 228 1.35 11.50 -4.89
CA ILE A 228 1.80 12.77 -5.47
C ILE A 228 0.63 13.71 -5.78
N ASP A 229 -0.51 13.11 -6.15
CA ASP A 229 -1.82 13.73 -6.34
C ASP A 229 -2.43 14.24 -5.02
N ASP A 230 -1.92 13.78 -3.87
CA ASP A 230 -2.32 14.25 -2.53
C ASP A 230 -1.33 15.25 -1.92
N MET A 231 -0.32 15.70 -2.68
CA MET A 231 0.64 16.70 -2.22
C MET A 231 0.01 18.09 -2.20
N VAL A 232 0.09 18.77 -1.06
CA VAL A 232 -0.32 20.17 -0.93
C VAL A 232 0.91 21.05 -1.11
N ILE A 233 0.88 21.93 -2.11
CA ILE A 233 1.95 22.91 -2.32
C ILE A 233 1.55 24.21 -1.61
N THR A 234 2.18 24.49 -0.48
CA THR A 234 1.91 25.68 0.33
C THR A 234 3.18 26.52 0.46
N GLY A 235 3.15 27.75 -0.05
CA GLY A 235 4.32 28.65 -0.01
C GLY A 235 5.56 28.10 -0.71
N GLY A 236 5.38 27.35 -1.79
CA GLY A 236 6.48 26.68 -2.49
C GLY A 236 7.00 25.39 -1.81
N VAL A 237 6.47 25.02 -0.65
CA VAL A 237 6.81 23.77 0.05
C VAL A 237 5.83 22.67 -0.36
N LYS A 238 6.34 21.53 -0.83
CA LYS A 238 5.55 20.32 -1.07
C LYS A 238 5.32 19.60 0.27
N VAL A 239 4.06 19.52 0.69
CA VAL A 239 3.66 18.89 1.93
C VAL A 239 2.85 17.63 1.64
N PRO A 240 3.35 16.44 2.05
CA PRO A 240 2.59 15.20 2.03
C PRO A 240 1.42 15.22 3.01
N ALA A 241 0.23 15.65 2.56
CA ALA A 241 -0.93 15.81 3.44
C ALA A 241 -1.30 14.51 4.16
N ALA A 242 -1.18 13.36 3.49
CA ALA A 242 -1.40 12.05 4.09
C ALA A 242 -0.44 11.73 5.26
N LEU A 243 0.83 12.16 5.20
CA LEU A 243 1.75 11.98 6.34
C LEU A 243 1.40 12.89 7.50
N VAL A 244 0.99 14.13 7.22
CA VAL A 244 0.55 15.06 8.26
C VAL A 244 -0.71 14.48 8.93
N ALA A 245 -1.70 14.03 8.17
CA ALA A 245 -2.89 13.38 8.70
C ALA A 245 -2.56 12.14 9.54
N ARG A 246 -1.65 11.28 9.07
CA ARG A 246 -1.18 10.12 9.84
C ARG A 246 -0.53 10.55 11.15
N ARG A 247 0.38 11.52 11.10
CA ARG A 247 1.06 12.03 12.28
C ARG A 247 0.05 12.58 13.28
N LEU A 248 -0.96 13.32 12.84
CA LEU A 248 -2.02 13.83 13.71
C LEU A 248 -2.84 12.70 14.37
N ARG A 249 -3.12 11.60 13.66
CA ARG A 249 -3.83 10.43 14.21
C ARG A 249 -3.05 9.70 15.31
N GLU A 250 -1.75 9.90 15.41
CA GLU A 250 -0.91 9.35 16.49
C GLU A 250 -1.03 10.19 17.78
N HIS A 251 -1.63 11.38 17.73
CA HIS A 251 -1.79 12.24 18.90
C HIS A 251 -2.88 11.68 19.84
N PRO A 252 -2.65 11.58 21.17
CA PRO A 252 -3.60 10.97 22.11
C PRO A 252 -5.00 11.61 22.16
N ALA A 253 -5.09 12.90 21.80
CA ALA A 253 -6.36 13.65 21.78
C ALA A 253 -7.09 13.59 20.42
N VAL A 254 -6.58 12.85 19.44
CA VAL A 254 -7.14 12.77 18.08
C VAL A 254 -7.68 11.36 17.82
N ALA A 255 -8.99 11.26 17.56
CA ALA A 255 -9.64 10.01 17.20
C ALA A 255 -9.55 9.74 15.68
N ALA A 256 -9.67 10.78 14.87
CA ALA A 256 -9.50 10.71 13.41
C ALA A 256 -8.94 12.04 12.89
N ALA A 257 -8.14 11.98 11.83
CA ALA A 257 -7.67 13.18 11.15
C ALA A 257 -7.42 12.94 9.67
N GLU A 258 -7.79 13.94 8.88
CA GLU A 258 -7.50 14.08 7.45
C GLU A 258 -6.85 15.44 7.19
N ALA A 259 -6.03 15.56 6.14
CA ALA A 259 -5.42 16.82 5.78
C ALA A 259 -5.54 17.07 4.27
N LEU A 260 -5.93 18.29 3.91
CA LEU A 260 -6.18 18.70 2.53
C LEU A 260 -5.65 20.12 2.28
N GLY A 261 -5.37 20.42 1.01
CA GLY A 261 -5.01 21.77 0.58
C GLY A 261 -6.26 22.56 0.26
N ALA A 262 -6.43 23.72 0.89
CA ALA A 262 -7.45 24.70 0.53
C ALA A 262 -6.80 25.89 -0.19
N PRO A 263 -7.46 26.47 -1.22
CA PRO A 263 -6.96 27.66 -1.90
C PRO A 263 -6.67 28.80 -0.91
N ASP A 264 -5.55 29.49 -1.09
CA ASP A 264 -5.09 30.55 -0.22
C ASP A 264 -4.37 31.64 -1.03
N GLU A 265 -4.71 32.91 -0.81
CA GLU A 265 -4.16 34.03 -1.60
C GLU A 265 -2.66 34.25 -1.35
N GLU A 266 -2.17 34.00 -0.14
CA GLU A 266 -0.78 34.24 0.23
C GLU A 266 0.10 33.05 -0.13
N TRP A 267 -0.42 31.83 0.05
CA TRP A 267 0.38 30.60 -0.03
C TRP A 267 0.11 29.75 -1.26
N GLY A 268 -0.82 30.18 -2.12
CA GLY A 268 -1.40 29.39 -3.22
C GLY A 268 -2.37 28.35 -2.68
N GLN A 269 -1.88 27.48 -1.79
CA GLN A 269 -2.72 26.67 -0.91
C GLN A 269 -2.24 26.78 0.54
N ARG A 270 -3.17 26.65 1.48
CA ARG A 270 -2.87 26.36 2.89
C ARG A 270 -3.22 24.91 3.19
N LEU A 271 -2.41 24.26 4.03
CA LEU A 271 -2.76 22.95 4.56
C LEU A 271 -3.79 23.10 5.67
N VAL A 272 -4.93 22.44 5.50
CA VAL A 272 -6.02 22.35 6.47
C VAL A 272 -6.07 20.93 7.01
N ALA A 273 -6.09 20.76 8.33
CA ALA A 273 -6.37 19.47 8.94
C ALA A 273 -7.78 19.45 9.53
N PHE A 274 -8.50 18.38 9.23
CA PHE A 274 -9.84 18.07 9.72
C PHE A 274 -9.67 17.03 10.81
N VAL A 275 -10.09 17.35 12.03
CA VAL A 275 -9.76 16.57 13.22
C VAL A 275 -11.03 16.23 13.98
N VAL A 276 -11.22 14.95 14.30
CA VAL A 276 -12.16 14.50 15.31
C VAL A 276 -11.37 14.34 16.61
N GLY A 277 -11.58 15.24 17.56
CA GLY A 277 -10.81 15.30 18.80
C GLY A 277 -10.53 16.73 19.26
N ASP A 278 -9.74 16.85 20.32
CA ASP A 278 -9.37 18.14 20.93
C ASP A 278 -7.89 18.44 20.67
N LEU A 279 -7.63 19.07 19.52
CA LEU A 279 -6.29 19.48 19.11
C LEU A 279 -6.36 20.82 18.39
N ASP A 280 -5.73 21.86 18.95
CA ASP A 280 -5.64 23.17 18.32
C ASP A 280 -4.47 23.27 17.33
N ALA A 281 -4.40 24.39 16.60
CA ALA A 281 -3.35 24.60 15.61
C ALA A 281 -1.93 24.73 16.21
N ALA A 282 -1.81 25.11 17.48
CA ALA A 282 -0.50 25.19 18.15
C ALA A 282 0.00 23.80 18.51
N GLY A 283 -0.84 22.99 19.15
CA GLY A 283 -0.56 21.59 19.48
C GLY A 283 -0.30 20.75 18.24
N ALA A 284 -1.11 20.91 17.17
CA ALA A 284 -0.88 20.23 15.90
C ALA A 284 0.49 20.58 15.29
N ARG A 285 0.90 21.86 15.37
CA ARG A 285 2.21 22.30 14.87
C ARG A 285 3.36 21.69 15.64
N ASP A 286 3.29 21.71 16.97
CA ASP A 286 4.35 21.17 17.81
C ASP A 286 4.45 19.64 17.67
N TRP A 287 3.30 18.96 17.57
CA TRP A 287 3.24 17.51 17.35
C TRP A 287 3.82 17.07 16.00
N VAL A 288 3.50 17.80 14.92
CA VAL A 288 4.06 17.55 13.58
C VAL A 288 5.56 17.86 13.57
N ALA A 289 5.98 18.97 14.19
CA ALA A 289 7.38 19.39 14.24
C ALA A 289 8.30 18.44 15.02
N ALA A 290 7.73 17.56 15.86
CA ALA A 290 8.49 16.54 16.57
C ALA A 290 9.12 15.48 15.64
N GLU A 291 8.54 15.23 14.46
CA GLU A 291 9.01 14.19 13.53
C GLU A 291 9.12 14.64 12.06
N HIS A 292 8.51 15.78 11.72
CA HIS A 292 8.47 16.31 10.37
C HIS A 292 8.90 17.78 10.36
N PRO A 293 9.29 18.34 9.21
CA PRO A 293 9.59 19.76 9.11
C PRO A 293 8.44 20.60 9.64
N ARG A 294 8.73 21.62 10.46
CA ARG A 294 7.71 22.53 11.01
C ARG A 294 6.86 23.21 9.94
N SER A 295 7.40 23.36 8.73
CA SER A 295 6.68 23.89 7.56
C SER A 295 5.55 22.98 7.05
N TRP A 296 5.50 21.71 7.48
CA TRP A 296 4.41 20.78 7.15
C TRP A 296 3.20 20.92 8.08
N ALA A 297 3.31 21.68 9.16
CA ALA A 297 2.21 21.84 10.10
C ALA A 297 0.98 22.46 9.43
N PRO A 298 -0.24 21.99 9.74
CA PRO A 298 -1.47 22.63 9.26
C PRO A 298 -1.52 24.10 9.67
N ARG A 299 -1.96 24.95 8.74
CA ARG A 299 -2.20 26.38 9.00
C ARG A 299 -3.61 26.63 9.55
N GLN A 300 -4.53 25.70 9.30
CA GLN A 300 -5.90 25.73 9.79
C GLN A 300 -6.26 24.34 10.34
N ILE A 301 -6.97 24.32 11.46
CA ILE A 301 -7.63 23.14 12.00
C ILE A 301 -9.15 23.35 11.89
N VAL A 302 -9.86 22.33 11.41
CA VAL A 302 -11.32 22.26 11.42
C VAL A 302 -11.70 21.07 12.29
N THR A 303 -12.30 21.34 13.45
CA THR A 303 -12.79 20.29 14.35
C THR A 303 -14.13 19.77 13.85
N LEU A 304 -14.28 18.45 13.80
CA LEU A 304 -15.47 17.75 13.32
C LEU A 304 -15.93 16.74 14.36
N ASP A 305 -17.24 16.46 14.38
CA ASP A 305 -17.78 15.35 15.17
C ASP A 305 -17.43 13.98 14.54
N GLU A 306 -17.40 13.92 13.21
CA GLU A 306 -16.99 12.75 12.42
C GLU A 306 -16.36 13.17 11.08
N ILE A 307 -15.55 12.29 10.47
CA ILE A 307 -15.00 12.53 9.13
C ILE A 307 -16.09 12.23 8.08
N PRO A 308 -16.47 13.18 7.21
CA PRO A 308 -17.41 12.94 6.12
C PRO A 308 -16.90 11.83 5.20
N LEU A 309 -17.75 10.86 4.85
CA LEU A 309 -17.40 9.74 3.96
C LEU A 309 -18.33 9.70 2.74
N LEU A 310 -17.80 9.25 1.61
CA LEU A 310 -18.54 8.86 0.41
C LEU A 310 -19.28 7.52 0.65
N GLY A 311 -20.24 7.19 -0.21
CA GLY A 311 -21.00 5.93 -0.14
C GLY A 311 -20.15 4.65 -0.24
N ASN A 312 -18.88 4.75 -0.63
CA ASN A 312 -17.91 3.65 -0.65
C ASN A 312 -16.97 3.63 0.58
N GLY A 313 -17.24 4.45 1.60
CA GLY A 313 -16.48 4.51 2.86
C GLY A 313 -15.18 5.32 2.82
N LYS A 314 -14.83 5.95 1.69
CA LYS A 314 -13.65 6.84 1.60
C LYS A 314 -13.98 8.27 2.09
N PRO A 315 -13.01 9.04 2.61
CA PRO A 315 -13.25 10.43 3.00
C PRO A 315 -13.79 11.30 1.86
N ASP A 316 -14.86 12.05 2.12
CA ASP A 316 -15.42 13.04 1.20
C ASP A 316 -14.64 14.35 1.28
N ARG A 317 -13.61 14.43 0.43
CA ARG A 317 -12.71 15.57 0.34
C ARG A 317 -13.42 16.84 -0.09
N ARG A 318 -14.51 16.74 -0.87
CA ARG A 318 -15.26 17.90 -1.33
C ARG A 318 -16.06 18.51 -0.19
N ALA A 319 -16.78 17.67 0.57
CA ALA A 319 -17.50 18.10 1.77
C ALA A 319 -16.55 18.71 2.80
N MET A 320 -15.40 18.09 3.05
CA MET A 320 -14.38 18.64 3.95
C MET A 320 -13.86 20.00 3.48
N LEU A 321 -13.48 20.15 2.21
CA LEU A 321 -13.00 21.44 1.70
C LEU A 321 -14.06 22.54 1.77
N ALA A 322 -15.33 22.22 1.58
CA ALA A 322 -16.45 23.16 1.74
C ALA A 322 -16.52 23.70 3.19
N LEU A 323 -16.35 22.83 4.19
CA LEU A 323 -16.29 23.22 5.61
C LEU A 323 -15.09 24.16 5.91
N ALA A 324 -13.96 23.96 5.23
CA ALA A 324 -12.77 24.79 5.45
C ALA A 324 -12.83 26.17 4.79
N THR A 325 -13.60 26.31 3.70
CA THR A 325 -13.75 27.57 2.94
C THR A 325 -15.04 28.32 3.28
N GLY A 326 -15.97 27.70 4.03
CA GLY A 326 -17.27 28.27 4.34
C GLY A 326 -18.23 28.32 3.15
N ALA A 327 -17.97 27.53 2.10
CA ALA A 327 -18.84 27.43 0.94
C ALA A 327 -19.96 26.40 1.20
N GLU A 328 -21.24 26.78 1.06
CA GLU A 328 -22.34 25.82 1.07
C GLU A 328 -22.27 24.90 -0.17
N GLU A 329 -22.63 23.62 -0.03
CA GLU A 329 -22.71 22.70 -1.17
C GLU A 329 -23.70 23.24 -2.24
N PRO A 330 -23.35 23.18 -3.54
CA PRO A 330 -24.35 23.39 -4.57
C PRO A 330 -25.33 22.20 -4.51
N ARG A 331 -26.59 22.52 -4.19
CA ARG A 331 -27.73 21.59 -4.18
C ARG A 331 -27.95 20.92 -5.54
#